data_AF-A0A6L7JIG9-F1
#
_entry.id   AF-A0A6L7JIG9-F1
#
_cell.length_a   1.000
_cell.length_b   1.000
_cell.length_c   1.000
_cell.angle_alpha   90.00
_cell.angle_beta   90.00
_cell.angle_gamma   90.00
#
_symmetry.space_group_name_H-M   'P 1'
#
loop_
_entity.id
_entity.type
_entity.pdbx_description
1 polymer ?
#
loop_
_entity_poly.entity_id
_entity_poly.type
_entity_poly.pdbx_seq_one_letter_code
_entity_poly.pdbx_strand_id
1 'polypeptide(L)'
;MSTTIWTRSLEELRLGALRYRYPSHAELPHIVSFSGGRSSAALAFMAAKEGLLRPERGDVVLFANTSAEHPGTYEFAARCKDRLETEFGLPVLWFEFCTVEDAWRGEYRRKASYRLVKPIPIEKDTDGFRSSGELFEEMVSWQGMLPNPHSRTCTARLKLYPAHELISEWLGQTDGPAHAGHHWTRKGGLVDPNG
;
A
#
# COMPACT_ATOMS: atom_id res chain seq x y z
N MET A 1 -37.21 -35.81 -18.47
CA MET A 1 -36.09 -35.48 -17.55
C MET A 1 -35.42 -34.23 -18.12
N SER A 2 -35.67 -33.07 -17.50
CA SER A 2 -35.17 -31.77 -17.97
C SER A 2 -33.78 -31.55 -17.40
N THR A 3 -32.76 -31.57 -18.26
CA THR A 3 -31.39 -31.20 -17.91
C THR A 3 -31.28 -29.68 -18.06
N THR A 4 -31.61 -28.95 -17.01
CA THR A 4 -31.38 -27.50 -16.96
C THR A 4 -29.87 -27.27 -16.84
N ILE A 5 -29.21 -27.06 -17.97
CA ILE A 5 -27.85 -26.55 -18.04
C ILE A 5 -27.90 -25.11 -17.53
N TRP A 6 -27.13 -24.82 -16.48
CA TRP A 6 -26.97 -23.47 -15.92
C TRP A 6 -26.22 -22.59 -16.92
N THR A 7 -26.91 -22.03 -17.91
CA THR A 7 -26.38 -20.93 -18.71
C THR A 7 -26.41 -19.67 -17.86
N ARG A 8 -25.29 -19.39 -17.17
CA ARG A 8 -25.05 -18.05 -16.62
C ARG A 8 -25.09 -17.03 -17.75
N SER A 9 -25.78 -15.91 -17.56
CA SER A 9 -25.86 -14.89 -18.60
C SER A 9 -24.47 -14.29 -18.84
N LEU A 10 -24.20 -13.80 -20.05
CA LEU A 10 -22.94 -13.09 -20.35
C LEU A 10 -22.75 -11.82 -19.50
N GLU A 11 -23.83 -11.29 -18.92
CA GLU A 11 -23.78 -10.20 -17.93
C GLU A 11 -23.22 -10.65 -16.58
N GLU A 12 -23.48 -11.89 -16.16
CA GLU A 12 -22.88 -12.49 -14.93
C GLU A 12 -21.39 -12.84 -15.10
N LEU A 13 -20.90 -12.90 -16.34
CA LEU A 13 -19.50 -13.16 -16.68
C LEU A 13 -18.66 -11.88 -16.84
N ARG A 14 -19.26 -10.69 -16.75
CA ARG A 14 -18.50 -9.46 -16.57
C ARG A 14 -17.88 -9.45 -15.17
N LEU A 15 -16.63 -9.01 -15.06
CA LEU A 15 -15.97 -8.74 -13.78
C LEU A 15 -16.84 -7.86 -12.85
N GLY A 16 -17.75 -7.06 -13.41
CA GLY A 16 -18.66 -6.13 -12.72
C GLY A 16 -19.55 -6.68 -11.61
N ALA A 17 -19.77 -8.00 -11.49
CA ALA A 17 -20.57 -8.57 -10.40
C ALA A 17 -19.71 -9.22 -9.32
N LEU A 18 -18.86 -8.44 -8.63
CA LEU A 18 -18.24 -8.92 -7.39
C LEU A 18 -19.33 -9.32 -6.39
N ARG A 19 -19.39 -10.61 -6.05
CA ARG A 19 -20.32 -11.11 -5.04
C ARG A 19 -19.71 -10.93 -3.66
N TYR A 20 -20.19 -9.93 -2.93
CA TYR A 20 -19.78 -9.69 -1.55
C TYR A 20 -20.42 -10.71 -0.61
N ARG A 21 -19.65 -11.19 0.37
CA ARG A 21 -20.19 -12.00 1.48
C ARG A 21 -21.24 -11.20 2.26
N TYR A 22 -20.95 -9.93 2.50
CA TYR A 22 -21.85 -8.97 3.13
C TYR A 22 -22.16 -7.88 2.10
N PRO A 23 -23.42 -7.73 1.65
CA PRO A 23 -23.78 -6.76 0.62
C PRO A 23 -23.36 -5.31 0.96
N SER A 24 -23.38 -4.93 2.24
CA SER A 24 -22.94 -3.63 2.71
C SER A 24 -21.47 -3.31 2.40
N HIS A 25 -20.62 -4.32 2.20
CA HIS A 25 -19.21 -4.10 1.87
C HIS A 25 -19.01 -3.54 0.47
N ALA A 26 -20.02 -3.60 -0.42
CA ALA A 26 -19.95 -2.98 -1.74
C ALA A 26 -19.78 -1.45 -1.67
N GLU A 27 -20.18 -0.84 -0.55
CA GLU A 27 -20.08 0.61 -0.33
C GLU A 27 -18.86 1.02 0.49
N LEU A 28 -18.05 0.05 0.96
CA LEU A 28 -16.80 0.35 1.65
C LEU A 28 -15.65 0.60 0.66
N PRO A 29 -14.63 1.40 1.03
CA PRO A 29 -13.44 1.58 0.22
C PRO A 29 -12.78 0.25 -0.17
N HIS A 30 -12.46 0.08 -1.44
CA HIS A 30 -11.69 -1.05 -1.94
C HIS A 30 -10.22 -0.72 -2.14
N ILE A 31 -9.39 -1.68 -1.80
CA ILE A 31 -7.95 -1.52 -1.77
C ILE A 31 -7.34 -2.62 -2.63
N VAL A 32 -6.55 -2.22 -3.63
CA VAL A 32 -5.83 -3.17 -4.49
C VAL A 32 -4.34 -3.08 -4.20
N SER A 33 -3.76 -4.18 -3.75
CA SER A 33 -2.31 -4.31 -3.66
C SER A 33 -1.72 -4.61 -5.04
N PHE A 34 -0.97 -3.65 -5.57
CA PHE A 34 -0.26 -3.73 -6.83
C PHE A 34 1.22 -4.01 -6.59
N SER A 35 1.71 -5.14 -7.09
CA SER A 35 3.10 -5.59 -6.85
C SER A 35 4.13 -5.08 -7.85
N GLY A 36 3.73 -4.29 -8.85
CA GLY A 36 4.62 -3.91 -9.96
C GLY A 36 4.74 -4.97 -11.06
N GLY A 37 4.08 -6.13 -10.92
CA GLY A 37 4.03 -7.17 -11.95
C GLY A 37 2.89 -6.99 -12.95
N ARG A 38 3.05 -7.58 -14.15
CA ARG A 38 2.05 -7.56 -15.24
C ARG A 38 0.67 -8.05 -14.80
N SER A 39 0.60 -9.15 -14.05
CA SER A 39 -0.68 -9.73 -13.61
C SER A 39 -1.39 -8.84 -12.60
N SER A 40 -0.67 -8.24 -11.64
CA SER A 40 -1.26 -7.30 -10.69
C SER A 40 -1.68 -5.99 -11.36
N ALA A 41 -0.94 -5.53 -12.37
CA ALA A 41 -1.36 -4.39 -13.18
C ALA A 41 -2.66 -4.72 -13.94
N ALA A 42 -2.69 -5.86 -14.64
CA ALA A 42 -3.89 -6.28 -15.37
C ALA A 42 -5.12 -6.31 -14.46
N LEU A 43 -5.00 -6.85 -13.24
CA LEU A 43 -6.08 -6.83 -12.25
C LEU A 43 -6.53 -5.40 -11.91
N ALA A 44 -5.61 -4.50 -11.57
CA ALA A 44 -5.93 -3.12 -11.21
C ALA A 44 -6.62 -2.37 -12.36
N PHE A 45 -6.08 -2.46 -13.58
CA PHE A 45 -6.67 -1.81 -14.76
C PHE A 45 -8.02 -2.39 -15.15
N MET A 46 -8.21 -3.71 -15.08
CA MET A 46 -9.51 -4.32 -15.35
C MET A 46 -10.54 -3.91 -14.30
N ALA A 47 -10.16 -3.90 -13.01
CA ALA A 47 -11.05 -3.47 -11.94
C ALA A 47 -11.44 -1.98 -12.08
N ALA A 48 -10.52 -1.12 -12.47
CA ALA A 48 -10.80 0.28 -12.79
C ALA A 48 -11.75 0.42 -13.99
N LYS A 49 -11.44 -0.25 -15.11
CA LYS A 49 -12.23 -0.17 -16.35
C LYS A 49 -13.66 -0.68 -16.20
N GLU A 50 -13.86 -1.71 -15.38
CA GLU A 50 -15.17 -2.32 -15.12
C GLU A 50 -15.94 -1.60 -14.00
N GLY A 51 -15.43 -0.47 -13.48
CA GLY A 51 -16.09 0.31 -12.43
C GLY A 51 -16.14 -0.38 -11.06
N LEU A 52 -15.33 -1.43 -10.86
CA LEU A 52 -15.18 -2.09 -9.57
C LEU A 52 -14.41 -1.21 -8.59
N LEU A 53 -13.47 -0.40 -9.11
CA LEU A 53 -12.79 0.65 -8.35
C LEU A 53 -13.39 2.02 -8.63
N ARG A 54 -13.69 2.78 -7.58
CA ARG A 54 -14.33 4.10 -7.62
C ARG A 54 -13.58 5.09 -6.71
N PRO A 55 -12.89 6.09 -7.27
CA PRO A 55 -12.19 7.10 -6.46
C PRO A 55 -13.09 7.79 -5.44
N GLU A 56 -14.35 8.05 -5.80
CA GLU A 56 -15.31 8.78 -4.95
C GLU A 56 -15.74 7.99 -3.71
N ARG A 57 -15.59 6.66 -3.74
CA ARG A 57 -15.81 5.78 -2.58
C ARG A 57 -14.60 5.77 -1.64
N GLY A 58 -13.46 6.33 -2.06
CA GLY A 58 -12.19 6.27 -1.34
C GLY A 58 -11.32 5.08 -1.72
N ASP A 59 -11.57 4.46 -2.89
CA ASP A 59 -10.77 3.34 -3.35
C ASP A 59 -9.34 3.75 -3.70
N VAL A 60 -8.40 2.84 -3.48
CA VAL A 60 -6.97 3.14 -3.62
C VAL A 60 -6.18 1.93 -4.09
N VAL A 61 -5.18 2.18 -4.92
CA VAL A 61 -4.18 1.19 -5.30
C VAL A 61 -2.92 1.43 -4.49
N LEU A 62 -2.33 0.36 -3.96
CA LEU A 62 -1.13 0.43 -3.13
C LEU A 62 0.03 -0.26 -3.83
N PHE A 63 1.16 0.43 -3.96
CA PHE A 63 2.43 -0.16 -4.35
C PHE A 63 3.38 -0.20 -3.14
N ALA A 64 3.68 -1.41 -2.69
CA ALA A 64 4.56 -1.66 -1.55
C ALA A 64 6.00 -1.84 -2.04
N ASN A 65 6.80 -0.78 -1.99
CA ASN A 65 8.21 -0.88 -2.33
C ASN A 65 8.96 -1.67 -1.24
N THR A 66 9.84 -2.58 -1.67
CA THR A 66 10.69 -3.40 -0.80
C THR A 66 12.18 -3.04 -0.89
N SER A 67 12.51 -2.04 -1.70
CA SER A 67 13.86 -1.66 -2.15
C SER A 67 14.70 -2.78 -2.77
N ALA A 68 14.09 -3.92 -3.11
CA ALA A 68 14.72 -5.04 -3.80
C ALA A 68 14.07 -5.35 -5.15
N GLU A 69 13.26 -4.43 -5.67
CA GLU A 69 12.59 -4.61 -6.96
C GLU A 69 13.57 -4.35 -8.11
N HIS A 70 13.37 -5.02 -9.25
CA HIS A 70 14.15 -4.76 -10.45
C HIS A 70 13.90 -3.32 -10.95
N PRO A 71 14.90 -2.59 -11.49
CA PRO A 71 14.72 -1.22 -12.00
C PRO A 71 13.54 -1.06 -12.98
N GLY A 72 13.37 -2.02 -13.89
CA GLY A 72 12.24 -2.05 -14.82
C GLY A 72 10.85 -2.19 -14.14
N THR A 73 10.79 -2.74 -12.92
CA THR A 73 9.55 -2.78 -12.11
C THR A 73 9.17 -1.38 -11.66
N TYR A 74 10.14 -0.55 -11.23
CA TYR A 74 9.86 0.84 -10.85
C TYR A 74 9.36 1.66 -12.02
N GLU A 75 10.02 1.57 -13.18
CA GLU A 75 9.58 2.26 -14.38
C GLU A 75 8.18 1.81 -14.82
N PHE A 76 7.91 0.51 -14.78
CA PHE A 76 6.61 -0.03 -15.12
C PHE A 76 5.53 0.41 -14.12
N ALA A 77 5.80 0.31 -12.82
CA ALA A 77 4.87 0.71 -11.79
C ALA A 77 4.58 2.22 -11.84
N ALA A 78 5.57 3.06 -12.17
CA ALA A 78 5.41 4.49 -12.34
C ALA A 78 4.48 4.81 -13.52
N ARG A 79 4.67 4.13 -14.66
CA ARG A 79 3.75 4.23 -15.81
C ARG A 79 2.33 3.75 -15.47
N CYS A 80 2.20 2.67 -14.69
CA CYS A 80 0.90 2.21 -14.24
C CYS A 80 0.21 3.22 -13.31
N LYS A 81 0.95 3.83 -12.38
CA LYS A 81 0.46 4.90 -11.51
C LYS A 81 -0.07 6.08 -12.31
N ASP A 82 0.76 6.62 -13.20
CA ASP A 82 0.40 7.75 -14.06
C ASP A 82 -0.91 7.48 -14.82
N ARG A 83 -1.02 6.31 -15.44
CA ARG A 83 -2.23 5.92 -16.19
C ARG A 83 -3.46 5.68 -15.30
N LEU A 84 -3.32 5.04 -14.15
CA LEU A 84 -4.45 4.84 -13.23
C LEU A 84 -4.99 6.17 -12.69
N GLU A 85 -4.10 7.12 -12.41
CA GLU A 85 -4.46 8.45 -11.92
C GLU A 85 -5.06 9.33 -13.03
N THR A 86 -4.46 9.33 -14.22
CA THR A 86 -4.92 10.19 -15.34
C THR A 86 -6.15 9.64 -16.07
N GLU A 87 -6.23 8.32 -16.30
CA GLU A 87 -7.34 7.71 -17.03
C GLU A 87 -8.57 7.44 -16.14
N PHE A 88 -8.37 7.20 -14.85
CA PHE A 88 -9.44 6.76 -13.93
C PHE A 88 -9.58 7.58 -12.64
N GLY A 89 -8.69 8.55 -12.39
CA GLY A 89 -8.69 9.32 -11.14
C GLY A 89 -8.36 8.49 -9.89
N LEU A 90 -7.85 7.26 -10.06
CA LEU A 90 -7.59 6.34 -8.94
C LEU A 90 -6.24 6.64 -8.29
N PRO A 91 -6.19 7.00 -7.00
CA PRO A 91 -4.93 7.26 -6.33
C PRO A 91 -4.08 5.97 -6.26
N VAL A 92 -2.80 6.10 -6.61
CA VAL A 92 -1.82 5.03 -6.44
C VAL A 92 -0.77 5.46 -5.42
N LEU A 93 -0.90 4.96 -4.19
CA LEU A 93 0.01 5.28 -3.10
C LEU A 93 1.21 4.35 -3.12
N TRP A 94 2.39 4.94 -3.21
CA TRP A 94 3.65 4.23 -3.04
C TRP A 94 4.09 4.40 -1.60
N PHE A 95 4.42 3.29 -0.96
CA PHE A 95 4.89 3.32 0.41
C PHE A 95 6.05 2.34 0.63
N GLU A 96 6.78 2.61 1.69
CA GLU A 96 7.91 1.83 2.15
C GLU A 96 7.76 1.51 3.62
N PHE A 97 8.24 0.34 4.02
CA PHE A 97 8.49 0.07 5.43
C PHE A 97 9.56 1.02 5.96
N CYS A 98 9.33 1.54 7.15
CA CYS A 98 10.36 2.20 7.94
C CYS A 98 10.13 1.91 9.42
N THR A 99 10.98 2.46 10.23
CA THR A 99 10.89 2.45 11.68
C THR A 99 11.03 3.86 12.20
N VAL A 100 10.25 4.16 13.23
CA VAL A 100 10.26 5.44 13.92
C VAL A 100 10.59 5.23 15.38
N GLU A 101 11.22 6.22 16.00
CA GLU A 101 11.33 6.25 17.46
C GLU A 101 10.02 6.77 18.05
N ASP A 102 9.47 6.00 18.98
CA ASP A 102 8.27 6.36 19.76
C ASP A 102 8.69 6.47 21.22
N ALA A 103 8.46 7.64 21.81
CA ALA A 103 8.66 7.87 23.24
C ALA A 103 7.35 7.61 23.99
N TRP A 104 7.32 6.54 24.80
CA TRP A 104 6.16 6.22 25.62
C TRP A 104 6.56 6.09 27.08
N ARG A 105 5.94 6.91 27.95
CA ARG A 105 6.24 6.97 29.40
C ARG A 105 7.72 7.20 29.74
N GLY A 106 8.44 7.96 28.91
CA GLY A 106 9.86 8.26 29.12
C GLY A 106 10.82 7.19 28.60
N GLU A 107 10.31 6.13 27.98
CA GLU A 107 11.12 5.10 27.31
C GLU A 107 11.04 5.29 25.79
N TYR A 108 12.20 5.29 25.14
CA TYR A 108 12.30 5.29 23.69
C TYR A 108 12.26 3.86 23.18
N ARG A 109 11.40 3.60 22.19
CA ARG A 109 11.35 2.32 21.50
C ARG A 109 11.26 2.52 20.00
N ARG A 110 11.87 1.60 19.26
CA ARG A 110 11.77 1.55 17.80
C ARG A 110 10.50 0.82 17.40
N LYS A 111 9.60 1.50 16.70
CA LYS A 111 8.33 0.96 16.20
C LYS A 111 8.39 0.84 14.68
N ALA A 112 7.81 -0.24 14.13
CA ALA A 112 7.50 -0.31 12.71
C ALA A 112 6.50 0.78 12.31
N SER A 113 6.69 1.31 11.11
CA SER A 113 5.84 2.32 10.48
C SER A 113 5.93 2.19 8.95
N TYR A 114 5.35 3.17 8.26
CA TYR A 114 5.51 3.35 6.83
C TYR A 114 5.96 4.77 6.49
N ARG A 115 6.47 4.93 5.26
CA ARG A 115 6.75 6.23 4.64
C ARG A 115 6.10 6.26 3.26
N LEU A 116 5.36 7.34 2.95
CA LEU A 116 4.91 7.60 1.59
C LEU A 116 6.07 8.11 0.74
N VAL A 117 6.18 7.61 -0.49
CA VAL A 117 7.27 7.97 -1.40
C VAL A 117 6.75 8.36 -2.78
N LYS A 118 7.50 9.22 -3.47
CA LYS A 118 7.27 9.55 -4.87
C LYS A 118 7.89 8.46 -5.76
N PRO A 119 7.37 8.25 -6.99
CA PRO A 119 7.94 7.30 -7.96
C PRO A 119 9.22 7.85 -8.63
N ILE A 120 10.11 8.43 -7.84
CA ILE A 120 11.44 8.93 -8.23
C ILE A 120 12.47 8.40 -7.21
N PRO A 121 13.70 8.04 -7.62
CA PRO A 121 14.70 7.55 -6.68
C PRO A 121 15.09 8.58 -5.61
N ILE A 122 15.38 8.12 -4.40
CA ILE A 122 15.70 8.97 -3.24
C ILE A 122 16.95 9.84 -3.46
N GLU A 123 17.86 9.42 -4.34
CA GLU A 123 19.06 10.18 -4.70
C GLU A 123 18.73 11.47 -5.45
N LYS A 124 17.52 11.58 -6.02
CA LYS A 124 17.05 12.76 -6.76
C LYS A 124 16.14 13.67 -5.95
N ASP A 125 15.44 13.12 -4.96
CA ASP A 125 14.49 13.83 -4.10
C ASP A 125 14.38 13.06 -2.77
N THR A 126 14.43 13.76 -1.63
CA THR A 126 14.33 13.16 -0.30
C THR A 126 13.02 12.41 -0.05
N ASP A 127 11.95 12.76 -0.77
CA ASP A 127 10.66 12.07 -0.74
C ASP A 127 10.62 10.87 -1.71
N GLY A 128 11.74 10.55 -2.37
CA GLY A 128 11.85 9.46 -3.33
C GLY A 128 11.95 8.07 -2.70
N PHE A 129 11.82 7.05 -3.55
CA PHE A 129 11.90 5.64 -3.16
C PHE A 129 13.35 5.15 -3.04
N ARG A 130 13.57 4.24 -2.11
CA ARG A 130 14.82 3.48 -1.88
C ARG A 130 14.87 2.24 -2.76
N SER A 131 16.05 1.84 -3.23
CA SER A 131 16.18 0.76 -4.24
C SER A 131 17.41 -0.15 -4.11
N SER A 132 18.14 -0.04 -3.01
CA SER A 132 19.40 -0.74 -2.76
C SER A 132 19.33 -1.76 -1.61
N GLY A 133 18.13 -2.25 -1.26
CA GLY A 133 17.92 -3.22 -0.18
C GLY A 133 17.82 -2.64 1.24
N GLU A 134 17.82 -1.31 1.37
CA GLU A 134 17.80 -0.58 2.64
C GLU A 134 16.62 -0.98 3.55
N LEU A 135 15.44 -1.28 2.99
CA LEU A 135 14.27 -1.71 3.76
C LEU A 135 14.48 -3.08 4.40
N PHE A 136 15.21 -3.97 3.73
CA PHE A 136 15.56 -5.27 4.30
C PHE A 136 16.53 -5.12 5.46
N GLU A 137 17.55 -4.27 5.31
CA GLU A 137 18.50 -3.96 6.39
C GLU A 137 17.79 -3.32 7.58
N GLU A 138 16.88 -2.39 7.31
CA GLU A 138 16.08 -1.72 8.32
C GLU A 138 15.19 -2.72 9.08
N MET A 139 14.51 -3.61 8.35
CA MET A 139 13.67 -4.66 8.94
C MET A 139 14.51 -5.64 9.76
N VAL A 140 15.63 -6.14 9.23
CA VAL A 140 16.50 -7.12 9.90
C VAL A 140 17.09 -6.53 11.18
N SER A 141 17.57 -5.28 11.13
CA SER A 141 18.10 -4.59 12.32
C SER A 141 17.03 -4.38 13.40
N TRP A 142 15.77 -4.18 13.01
CA TRP A 142 14.67 -4.01 13.96
C TRP A 142 14.21 -5.33 14.58
N GLN A 143 14.07 -6.39 13.78
CA GLN A 143 13.51 -7.67 14.25
C GLN A 143 14.57 -8.64 14.81
N GLY A 144 15.86 -8.37 14.55
CA GLY A 144 16.98 -9.21 15.02
C GLY A 144 17.06 -10.59 14.36
N MET A 145 16.37 -10.80 13.24
CA MET A 145 16.37 -12.07 12.51
C MET A 145 16.35 -11.88 11.00
N LEU A 146 17.00 -12.80 10.29
CA LEU A 146 16.97 -12.83 8.83
C LEU A 146 15.60 -13.30 8.31
N PRO A 147 15.17 -12.83 7.12
CA PRO A 147 13.94 -13.32 6.51
C PRO A 147 14.06 -14.82 6.23
N ASN A 148 13.01 -15.58 6.51
CA ASN A 148 12.92 -16.96 6.05
C ASN A 148 11.60 -17.21 5.31
N PRO A 149 11.58 -18.15 4.34
CA PRO A 149 10.38 -18.42 3.54
C PRO A 149 9.21 -18.97 4.36
N HIS A 150 9.47 -19.65 5.48
CA HIS A 150 8.43 -20.27 6.30
C HIS A 150 7.63 -19.24 7.11
N SER A 151 8.31 -18.29 7.73
CA SER A 151 7.68 -17.24 8.53
C SER A 151 7.06 -16.13 7.67
N ARG A 152 7.43 -16.04 6.38
CA ARG A 152 6.97 -15.01 5.43
C ARG A 152 7.09 -13.60 5.99
N THR A 153 8.13 -13.37 6.78
CA THR A 153 8.31 -12.12 7.53
C THR A 153 8.46 -10.93 6.61
N CYS A 154 9.11 -11.08 5.45
CA CYS A 154 9.20 -10.02 4.44
C CYS A 154 7.81 -9.60 3.91
N THR A 155 6.91 -10.55 3.64
CA THR A 155 5.53 -10.23 3.22
C THR A 155 4.78 -9.49 4.33
N ALA A 156 4.86 -9.98 5.56
CA ALA A 156 4.14 -9.38 6.67
C ALA A 156 4.68 -7.97 7.01
N ARG A 157 5.99 -7.83 7.20
CA ARG A 157 6.64 -6.61 7.67
C ARG A 157 6.83 -5.54 6.60
N LEU A 158 7.15 -5.92 5.36
CA LEU A 158 7.42 -4.93 4.31
C LEU A 158 6.16 -4.54 3.53
N LYS A 159 5.12 -5.39 3.51
CA LYS A 159 3.92 -5.17 2.69
C LYS A 159 2.65 -5.02 3.52
N LEU A 160 2.29 -6.04 4.31
CA LEU A 160 0.96 -6.09 4.93
C LEU A 160 0.79 -5.12 6.10
N TYR A 161 1.70 -5.11 7.07
CA TYR A 161 1.58 -4.22 8.24
C TYR A 161 1.70 -2.74 7.88
N PRO A 162 2.68 -2.30 7.06
CA PRO A 162 2.77 -0.89 6.70
C PRO A 162 1.59 -0.45 5.84
N ALA A 163 1.07 -1.31 4.95
CA ALA A 163 -0.18 -1.04 4.23
C ALA A 163 -1.38 -0.87 5.17
N HIS A 164 -1.49 -1.73 6.18
CA HIS A 164 -2.57 -1.64 7.16
C HIS A 164 -2.52 -0.32 7.94
N GLU A 165 -1.33 0.09 8.42
CA GLU A 165 -1.15 1.37 9.10
C GLU A 165 -1.49 2.54 8.16
N LEU A 166 -0.94 2.55 6.94
CA LEU A 166 -1.24 3.58 5.92
C LEU A 166 -2.73 3.72 5.65
N ILE A 167 -3.41 2.60 5.41
CA ILE A 167 -4.84 2.61 5.08
C ILE A 167 -5.68 3.04 6.28
N SER A 168 -5.33 2.58 7.48
CA SER A 168 -6.06 2.95 8.70
C SER A 168 -6.00 4.46 8.92
N GLU A 169 -4.84 5.07 8.68
CA GLU A 169 -4.64 6.50 8.84
C GLU A 169 -5.26 7.31 7.71
N TRP A 170 -5.10 6.85 6.47
CA TRP A 170 -5.69 7.46 5.28
C TRP A 170 -7.22 7.50 5.35
N LEU A 171 -7.86 6.37 5.66
CA LEU A 171 -9.32 6.28 5.79
C LEU A 171 -9.83 6.91 7.09
N GLY A 172 -9.02 6.90 8.14
CA GLY A 172 -9.33 7.53 9.43
C GLY A 172 -9.13 9.05 9.45
N GLN A 173 -8.54 9.64 8.41
CA GLN A 173 -8.13 11.05 8.35
C GLN A 173 -7.34 11.50 9.59
N THR A 174 -6.48 10.62 10.10
CA THR A 174 -5.67 10.91 11.28
C THR A 174 -4.33 11.50 10.87
N ASP A 175 -3.77 12.40 11.69
CA ASP A 175 -2.47 13.03 11.41
C ASP A 175 -1.27 12.08 11.32
N GLY A 176 -1.42 10.80 11.73
CA GLY A 176 -0.56 9.65 11.38
C GLY A 176 0.97 9.75 11.64
N PRO A 177 1.69 8.71 12.09
CA PRO A 177 3.13 8.77 12.29
C PRO A 177 3.97 9.07 11.05
N ALA A 178 3.39 8.96 9.86
CA ALA A 178 4.12 8.82 8.62
C ALA A 178 4.40 10.13 7.85
N HIS A 179 4.12 11.29 8.43
CA HIS A 179 4.58 12.57 7.87
C HIS A 179 5.96 12.99 8.41
N ALA A 180 6.41 12.42 9.53
CA ALA A 180 7.63 12.83 10.20
C ALA A 180 8.68 11.72 10.16
N GLY A 181 9.82 12.00 9.51
CA GLY A 181 11.00 11.16 9.63
C GLY A 181 11.42 10.98 11.10
N HIS A 182 12.00 9.82 11.41
CA HIS A 182 12.70 9.37 12.63
C HIS A 182 12.19 9.74 14.05
N HIS A 183 11.21 10.62 14.25
CA HIS A 183 10.69 11.01 15.56
C HIS A 183 9.17 11.19 15.49
N TRP A 184 8.43 10.30 16.18
CA TRP A 184 6.98 10.41 16.30
C TRP A 184 6.53 10.38 17.76
N THR A 185 5.63 11.28 18.14
CA THR A 185 5.04 11.35 19.49
C THR A 185 3.51 11.19 19.44
N ARG A 186 2.98 10.22 20.19
CA ARG A 186 1.56 9.83 20.13
C ARG A 186 0.60 10.71 20.97
N LYS A 187 0.93 11.94 21.33
CA LYS A 187 0.02 12.77 22.16
C LYS A 187 0.06 14.25 21.81
N GLY A 188 -1.01 14.71 21.13
CA GLY A 188 -1.61 16.04 21.24
C GLY A 188 -0.67 17.24 21.08
N GLY A 189 -0.70 17.84 19.90
CA GLY A 189 -0.07 19.13 19.61
C GLY A 189 1.33 19.01 19.06
N LEU A 190 1.58 19.72 17.96
CA LEU A 190 2.91 20.12 17.53
C LEU A 190 3.70 20.58 18.76
N VAL A 191 4.80 19.90 19.07
CA VAL A 191 5.88 20.53 19.82
C VAL A 191 6.84 21.02 18.76
N ASP A 192 6.85 22.34 18.56
CA ASP A 192 7.83 23.02 17.72
C ASP A 192 9.24 22.67 18.23
N PRO A 193 10.16 22.18 17.38
CA PRO A 193 11.54 21.97 17.79
C PRO A 193 12.29 23.26 18.18
N ASN A 194 11.68 24.44 18.03
CA ASN A 194 12.18 25.74 18.47
C ASN A 194 11.25 26.54 19.41
N GLY A 195 10.14 25.96 19.88
CA GLY A 195 9.23 26.58 20.86
C GLY A 195 7.86 26.98 20.35
#